data_AF-A0A7C3HI94-F1
#
_entry.id   AF-A0A7C3HI94-F1
#
_cell.length_a   1.000
_cell.length_b   1.000
_cell.length_c   1.000
_cell.angle_alpha   90.00
_cell.angle_beta   90.00
_cell.angle_gamma   90.00
#
_symmetry.space_group_name_H-M   'P 1'
#
loop_
_entity.id
_entity.type
_entity.pdbx_description
1 polymer ?
#
loop_
_entity_poly.entity_id
_entity_poly.type
_entity_poly.pdbx_seq_one_letter_code
_entity_poly.pdbx_strand_id
1 'polypeptide(L)' 'IRCARAGKAKAVAVASGWHTADALAQYQPDHLFDNLSDTEEVLRTLFAAQEDD' A
#
# COMPACT_ATOMS: atom_id res chain seq x y z
N ILE A 1 2.21 -4.21 7.13
CA ILE A 1 3.07 -4.72 6.02
C ILE A 1 3.35 -6.22 6.16
N ARG A 2 4.12 -6.69 7.16
CA ARG A 2 4.45 -8.13 7.30
C ARG A 2 3.23 -9.05 7.46
N CYS A 3 2.18 -8.62 8.17
CA CYS A 3 0.94 -9.41 8.35
C CYS A 3 0.21 -9.63 7.01
N ALA A 4 0.07 -8.60 6.17
CA ALA A 4 -0.53 -8.70 4.85
C ALA A 4 0.24 -9.68 3.95
N ARG A 5 1.57 -9.60 3.96
CA ARG A 5 2.44 -10.52 3.22
C ARG A 5 2.30 -11.98 3.70
N ALA A 6 2.21 -12.20 5.01
CA ALA A 6 1.98 -13.53 5.57
C ALA A 6 0.63 -14.12 5.13
N GLY A 7 -0.38 -13.26 4.94
CA GLY A 7 -1.68 -13.63 4.38
C GLY A 7 -1.75 -13.68 2.86
N LYS A 8 -0.63 -13.55 2.13
CA LYS A 8 -0.57 -13.40 0.66
C LYS A 8 -1.45 -12.27 0.10
N ALA A 9 -1.77 -11.27 0.93
CA ALA A 9 -2.50 -10.08 0.51
C ALA A 9 -1.52 -9.02 -0.02
N LYS A 10 -1.97 -8.19 -0.96
CA LYS A 10 -1.22 -7.02 -1.44
C LYS A 10 -1.01 -6.04 -0.29
N ALA A 11 0.23 -5.68 0.00
CA ALA A 11 0.58 -4.79 1.08
C ALA A 11 0.68 -3.33 0.58
N VAL A 12 -0.39 -2.57 0.79
CA VAL A 12 -0.39 -1.11 0.57
C VAL A 12 0.02 -0.41 1.87
N ALA A 13 1.15 0.30 1.85
CA ALA A 13 1.64 1.09 2.97
C ALA A 13 1.39 2.58 2.73
N VAL A 14 1.04 3.31 3.80
CA VAL A 14 0.85 4.76 3.76
C VAL A 14 1.63 5.43 4.88
N ALA A 15 2.40 6.46 4.56
CA ALA A 15 3.20 7.25 5.49
C ALA A 15 2.38 8.35 6.19
N SER A 16 1.13 8.05 6.58
CA SER A 16 0.23 9.01 7.24
C SER A 16 0.46 9.14 8.75
N GLY A 17 1.43 8.41 9.31
CA GLY A 17 1.75 8.39 10.73
C GLY A 17 3.20 8.81 11.03
N TRP A 18 3.75 8.34 12.15
CA TRP A 18 5.12 8.69 12.57
C TRP A 18 6.24 8.00 11.79
N HIS A 19 5.89 7.06 10.91
CA HIS A 19 6.87 6.37 10.08
C HIS A 19 6.94 7.05 8.72
N THR A 20 8.15 7.48 8.37
CA THR A 20 8.45 8.05 7.06
C THR A 20 8.31 7.01 5.96
N ALA A 21 8.06 7.47 4.73
CA ALA A 21 7.99 6.62 3.55
C ALA A 21 9.25 5.75 3.39
N ASP A 22 10.44 6.31 3.66
CA ASP A 22 11.72 5.59 3.63
C ASP A 22 11.76 4.41 4.62
N ALA A 23 11.29 4.61 5.85
CA ALA A 23 11.23 3.55 6.85
C ALA A 23 10.27 2.43 6.43
N LEU A 24 9.16 2.77 5.75
CA LEU A 24 8.20 1.79 5.23
C LEU A 24 8.73 1.04 4.00
N ALA A 25 9.51 1.71 3.14
CA ALA A 25 10.11 1.13 1.94
C ALA A 25 11.04 -0.05 2.26
N GLN A 26 11.74 0.00 3.40
CA GLN A 26 12.59 -1.11 3.88
C GLN A 26 11.82 -2.42 4.11
N TYR A 27 10.51 -2.35 4.32
CA TYR A 27 9.64 -3.53 4.48
C TYR A 27 9.07 -4.04 3.15
N GLN A 28 9.47 -3.45 2.02
CA GLN A 28 9.06 -3.81 0.66
C GLN A 28 7.53 -3.93 0.49
N PRO A 29 6.74 -2.89 0.78
CA PRO A 29 5.32 -2.89 0.44
C PRO A 29 5.13 -2.96 -1.09
N ASP A 30 4.02 -3.53 -1.54
CA ASP A 30 3.67 -3.57 -2.96
C ASP A 30 3.37 -2.17 -3.50
N HIS A 31 2.75 -1.33 -2.67
CA HIS A 31 2.50 0.07 -2.96
C HIS A 31 2.81 0.92 -1.73
N LEU A 32 3.43 2.07 -1.93
CA LEU A 32 3.78 3.02 -0.88
C LEU A 32 3.24 4.40 -1.23
N PHE A 33 2.41 4.94 -0.36
CA PHE A 33 1.84 6.28 -0.49
C PHE A 33 2.35 7.20 0.60
N ASP A 34 2.59 8.47 0.27
CA ASP A 34 2.90 9.50 1.26
C ASP A 34 1.65 9.91 2.04
N ASN A 35 0.51 10.03 1.34
CA ASN A 35 -0.79 10.36 1.90
C ASN A 35 -1.94 9.72 1.08
N LEU A 36 -3.18 9.84 1.56
CA LEU A 36 -4.39 9.35 0.87
C LEU A 36 -5.19 10.48 0.22
N SER A 37 -4.56 11.63 -0.07
CA SER A 37 -5.28 12.76 -0.66
C SER A 37 -5.74 12.46 -2.08
N ASP A 38 -4.96 11.68 -2.83
CA ASP A 38 -5.31 11.27 -4.18
C ASP A 38 -6.20 10.02 -4.17
N THR A 39 -7.49 10.24 -3.96
CA THR A 39 -8.46 9.15 -3.76
C THR A 39 -8.59 8.29 -5.03
N GLU A 40 -8.49 8.89 -6.21
CA GLU A 40 -8.56 8.16 -7.49
C GLU A 40 -7.38 7.20 -7.67
N GLU A 41 -6.16 7.64 -7.36
CA GLU A 41 -4.97 6.78 -7.41
C GLU A 41 -5.02 5.65 -6.38
N VAL A 42 -5.52 5.93 -5.17
CA VAL A 42 -5.71 4.92 -4.13
C VAL A 42 -6.74 3.88 -4.55
N LEU A 43 -7.89 4.31 -5.09
CA LEU A 43 -8.92 3.40 -5.59
C LEU A 43 -8.39 2.55 -6.74
N ARG A 44 -7.69 3.15 -7.70
CA ARG A 44 -7.04 2.40 -8.79
C ARG A 44 -6.09 1.35 -8.23
N THR A 45 -5.30 1.68 -7.21
CA THR A 45 -4.34 0.74 -6.63
C THR A 45 -5.01 -0.41 -5.86
N LEU A 46 -6.11 -0.12 -5.15
CA LEU A 46 -6.88 -1.12 -4.43
C LEU A 46 -7.65 -2.05 -5.37
N PHE A 47 -8.23 -1.51 -6.45
CA PHE A 47 -9.11 -2.22 -7.37
C PHE A 47 -8.46 -2.72 -8.66
N ALA A 48 -7.25 -2.24 -9.04
CA ALA A 48 -6.48 -2.83 -10.15
C ALA A 48 -5.95 -4.24 -9.82
N ALA A 49 -6.18 -4.74 -8.60
CA ALA A 49 -5.99 -6.14 -8.25
C ALA A 49 -7.20 -7.02 -8.60
N GLN A 50 -8.36 -6.42 -8.87
CA GLN A 50 -9.64 -7.08 -9.13
C GLN A 50 -10.01 -6.91 -10.61
N GLU A 51 -9.16 -7.43 -11.48
CA GLU A 51 -9.56 -7.82 -12.84
C GLU A 51 -9.63 -9.35 -12.84
N ASP A 52 -10.52 -9.89 -12.01
CA ASP A 52 -10.99 -11.26 -12.14
C ASP A 52 -12.14 -11.22 -13.17
N ASP A 53 -11.82 -11.60 -14.41
CA ASP A 53 -12.79 -12.02 -15.45
C ASP A 53 -13.46 -13.35 -15.06
#